data_AF-A0A9P1BWJ6-F1
#
_entry.id   AF-A0A9P1BWJ6-F1
#
_cell.length_a   1.000
_cell.length_b   1.000
_cell.length_c   1.000
_cell.angle_alpha   90.00
_cell.angle_beta   90.00
_cell.angle_gamma   90.00
#
_symmetry.space_group_name_H-M   'P 1'
#
loop_
_entity.id
_entity.type
_entity.pdbx_description
1 polymer ?
#
loop_
_entity_poly.entity_id
_entity_poly.type
_entity_poly.pdbx_seq_one_letter_code
_entity_poly.pdbx_strand_id
1 'polypeptide(L)'
;MDSANVLGNFLKAARPEWTATQLAAVEEKLEKVGIRDVLELIQSLRGRSEQRLNNRLKAVGEKCFTSETLTALRRRVREEPALRRAAEQRAANARLAAASYPVHDQDSGDSSGAELLAAPKWNPAAGARAKVAAPARGATPMPTSKDDMIVALEKLGLEVKLCHVRELRAVLFEARRLQELQREDLLQEVRARGLLPMDVNTNSEVLIRCFLESTFPDTLESHNSNAWTREHSPRSSADEDGFTFQILTPSPEPLSLSTLFTNSEEDLLKQCKARGLWKEGVESKGKGFLALLLKLDSRREYLQSLQEAGA
;
A
#
# COMPACT_ATOMS: atom_id res chain seq x y z
N MET A 1 -17.46 31.53 -8.46
CA MET A 1 -17.88 30.30 -7.76
C MET A 1 -17.54 30.50 -6.31
N ASP A 2 -18.55 30.62 -5.45
CA ASP A 2 -18.35 30.92 -4.04
C ASP A 2 -17.68 29.73 -3.36
N SER A 3 -16.47 29.94 -2.84
CA SER A 3 -15.68 28.89 -2.17
C SER A 3 -16.43 28.23 -1.01
N ALA A 4 -17.32 28.98 -0.36
CA ALA A 4 -18.22 28.47 0.68
C ALA A 4 -19.09 27.30 0.18
N ASN A 5 -19.48 27.31 -1.09
CA ASN A 5 -20.32 26.27 -1.67
C ASN A 5 -19.51 24.97 -1.92
N VAL A 6 -18.20 25.07 -2.13
CA VAL A 6 -17.37 23.88 -2.42
C VAL A 6 -17.20 23.00 -1.17
N LEU A 7 -16.95 23.61 -0.01
CA LEU A 7 -16.83 22.88 1.26
C LEU A 7 -18.17 22.25 1.66
N GLY A 8 -19.27 22.99 1.58
CA GLY A 8 -20.60 22.47 1.88
C GLY A 8 -20.99 21.29 0.99
N ASN A 9 -20.70 21.38 -0.32
CA ASN A 9 -20.92 20.27 -1.24
C ASN A 9 -20.07 19.03 -0.90
N PHE A 10 -18.82 19.23 -0.45
CA PHE A 10 -17.97 18.13 0.01
C PHE A 10 -18.53 17.45 1.28
N LEU A 11 -18.94 18.25 2.27
CA LEU A 11 -19.52 17.77 3.53
C LEU A 11 -20.84 17.04 3.29
N LYS A 12 -21.71 17.59 2.45
CA LYS A 12 -22.99 16.99 2.06
C LYS A 12 -22.80 15.67 1.31
N ALA A 13 -21.79 15.58 0.45
CA ALA A 13 -21.47 14.33 -0.24
C ALA A 13 -20.92 13.25 0.71
N ALA A 14 -20.24 13.64 1.79
CA ALA A 14 -19.75 12.70 2.80
C ALA A 14 -20.87 12.14 3.68
N ARG A 15 -21.84 12.99 4.07
CA ARG A 15 -23.04 12.61 4.85
C ARG A 15 -24.32 13.20 4.22
N PRO A 16 -24.93 12.51 3.25
CA PRO A 16 -26.11 12.98 2.52
C PRO A 16 -27.32 13.29 3.41
N GLU A 17 -27.40 12.65 4.57
CA GLU A 17 -28.46 12.84 5.58
C GLU A 17 -28.39 14.19 6.30
N TRP A 18 -27.28 14.93 6.20
CA TRP A 18 -27.15 16.21 6.90
C TRP A 18 -28.08 17.28 6.36
N THR A 19 -28.87 17.89 7.24
CA THR A 19 -29.72 19.04 6.89
C THR A 19 -28.86 20.29 6.64
N ALA A 20 -29.43 21.32 5.98
CA ALA A 20 -28.72 22.58 5.75
C ALA A 20 -28.22 23.22 7.06
N THR A 21 -29.02 23.14 8.13
CA THR A 21 -28.64 23.62 9.47
C THR A 21 -27.48 22.83 10.07
N GLN A 22 -27.45 21.51 9.86
CA GLN A 22 -26.33 20.67 10.31
C GLN A 22 -25.05 20.97 9.53
N LEU A 23 -25.14 21.18 8.22
CA LEU A 23 -24.00 21.60 7.40
C LEU A 23 -23.43 22.93 7.89
N ALA A 24 -24.28 23.95 8.07
CA ALA A 24 -23.84 25.26 8.58
C ALA A 24 -23.15 25.14 9.96
N ALA A 25 -23.68 24.31 10.86
CA ALA A 25 -23.06 24.08 12.16
C ALA A 25 -21.71 23.34 12.06
N VAL A 26 -21.54 22.44 11.08
CA VAL A 26 -20.26 21.77 10.82
C VAL A 26 -19.26 22.74 10.19
N GLU A 27 -19.69 23.58 9.26
CA GLU A 27 -18.86 24.62 8.64
C GLU A 27 -18.38 25.63 9.68
N GLU A 28 -19.25 26.13 10.55
CA GLU A 28 -18.89 27.04 11.64
C GLU A 28 -17.85 26.39 12.59
N LYS A 29 -18.00 25.10 12.90
CA LYS A 29 -17.01 24.35 13.71
C LYS A 29 -15.66 24.24 13.03
N LEU A 30 -15.65 23.95 11.73
CA LEU A 30 -14.43 23.86 10.94
C LEU A 30 -13.76 25.24 10.85
N GLU A 31 -14.54 26.30 10.67
CA GLU A 31 -14.05 27.67 10.65
C GLU A 31 -13.41 28.07 11.99
N LYS A 32 -14.02 27.72 13.13
CA LYS A 32 -13.45 27.97 14.47
C LYS A 32 -12.08 27.34 14.69
N VAL A 33 -11.83 26.17 14.08
CA VAL A 33 -10.50 25.54 14.13
C VAL A 33 -9.56 26.03 13.04
N GLY A 34 -9.98 26.98 12.19
CA GLY A 34 -9.19 27.52 11.08
C GLY A 34 -9.10 26.56 9.89
N ILE A 35 -10.21 25.91 9.53
CA ILE A 35 -10.37 25.11 8.31
C ILE A 35 -11.47 25.77 7.49
N ARG A 36 -11.09 26.44 6.40
CA ARG A 36 -12.02 27.20 5.53
C ARG A 36 -12.20 26.56 4.16
N ASP A 37 -11.35 25.61 3.80
CA ASP A 37 -11.39 24.94 2.50
C ASP A 37 -11.28 23.42 2.61
N VAL A 38 -11.57 22.75 1.49
CA VAL A 38 -11.54 21.28 1.38
C VAL A 38 -10.11 20.73 1.49
N LEU A 39 -9.09 21.48 1.06
CA LEU A 39 -7.70 21.03 1.08
C LEU A 39 -7.16 21.00 2.52
N GLU A 40 -7.43 22.03 3.31
CA GLU A 40 -7.14 22.12 4.74
C GLU A 40 -7.87 21.00 5.50
N LEU A 41 -9.14 20.75 5.16
CA LEU A 41 -9.89 19.62 5.72
C LEU A 41 -9.21 18.29 5.37
N ILE A 42 -8.85 18.06 4.11
CA ILE A 42 -8.12 16.87 3.66
C ILE A 42 -6.80 16.70 4.42
N GLN A 43 -6.01 17.76 4.55
CA GLN A 43 -4.74 17.72 5.30
C GLN A 43 -4.97 17.36 6.77
N SER A 44 -6.02 17.92 7.39
CA SER A 44 -6.38 17.61 8.77
C SER A 44 -6.83 16.15 8.96
N LEU A 45 -7.48 15.56 7.94
CA LEU A 45 -7.99 14.19 7.95
C LEU A 45 -6.94 13.13 7.57
N ARG A 46 -5.92 13.49 6.78
CA ARG A 46 -4.81 12.60 6.37
C ARG A 46 -3.83 12.33 7.50
N GLY A 47 -3.79 13.17 8.54
CA GLY A 47 -3.00 12.90 9.73
C GLY A 47 -3.44 11.59 10.40
N ARG A 48 -2.50 10.67 10.67
CA ARG A 48 -2.79 9.34 11.24
C ARG A 48 -3.52 9.35 12.58
N SER A 49 -3.46 10.45 13.33
CA SER A 49 -4.20 10.59 14.56
C SER A 49 -5.55 11.26 14.29
N GLU A 50 -6.67 10.55 14.47
CA GLU A 50 -8.03 11.14 14.63
C GLU A 50 -8.04 12.33 15.59
N GLN A 51 -7.11 12.26 16.53
CA GLN A 51 -6.80 13.29 17.49
C GLN A 51 -6.39 14.62 16.84
N ARG A 52 -5.92 14.73 15.59
CA ARG A 52 -5.52 16.05 15.05
C ARG A 52 -6.71 16.99 14.86
N LEU A 53 -7.76 16.55 14.17
CA LEU A 53 -8.96 17.37 13.99
C LEU A 53 -9.75 17.48 15.30
N ASN A 54 -9.96 16.35 15.99
CA ASN A 54 -10.72 16.36 17.24
C ASN A 54 -9.98 17.08 18.39
N ASN A 55 -8.65 17.07 18.47
CA ASN A 55 -7.92 17.87 19.46
C ASN A 55 -7.99 19.36 19.13
N ARG A 56 -7.94 19.74 17.84
CA ARG A 56 -8.17 21.15 17.44
C ARG A 56 -9.56 21.61 17.88
N LEU A 57 -10.59 20.78 17.66
CA LEU A 57 -11.96 21.07 18.13
C LEU A 57 -12.02 21.18 19.66
N LYS A 58 -11.43 20.23 20.39
CA LYS A 58 -11.35 20.30 21.86
C LYS A 58 -10.64 21.54 22.36
N ALA A 59 -9.56 21.96 21.68
CA ALA A 59 -8.78 23.14 22.06
C ALA A 59 -9.59 24.45 21.95
N VAL A 60 -10.59 24.50 21.06
CA VAL A 60 -11.53 25.63 20.94
C VAL A 60 -12.85 25.41 21.69
N GLY A 61 -12.94 24.37 22.53
CA GLY A 61 -14.14 24.05 23.32
C GLY A 61 -15.30 23.44 22.52
N GLU A 62 -15.05 23.02 21.28
CA GLU A 62 -16.07 22.42 20.42
C GLU A 62 -16.19 20.90 20.62
N LYS A 63 -17.41 20.39 20.45
CA LYS A 63 -17.66 18.94 20.52
C LYS A 63 -17.00 18.23 19.34
N CYS A 64 -16.22 17.19 19.64
CA CYS A 64 -15.57 16.32 18.66
C CYS A 64 -16.56 15.72 17.66
N PHE A 65 -16.07 15.45 16.45
CA PHE A 65 -16.77 14.60 15.50
C PHE A 65 -16.77 13.15 15.99
N THR A 66 -17.87 12.44 15.71
CA THR A 66 -17.97 11.00 15.96
C THR A 66 -17.00 10.24 15.05
N SER A 67 -16.59 9.03 15.47
CA SER A 67 -15.75 8.14 14.65
C SER A 67 -16.39 7.84 13.29
N GLU A 68 -17.71 7.63 13.27
CA GLU A 68 -18.50 7.46 12.06
C GLU A 68 -18.38 8.67 11.11
N THR A 69 -18.51 9.89 11.64
CA THR A 69 -18.39 11.12 10.83
C THR A 69 -16.98 11.26 10.25
N LEU A 70 -15.94 11.02 11.06
CA LEU A 70 -14.55 11.04 10.58
C LEU A 70 -14.29 9.98 9.50
N THR A 71 -14.90 8.80 9.65
CA THR A 71 -14.80 7.71 8.67
C THR A 71 -15.47 8.07 7.35
N ALA A 72 -16.68 8.65 7.40
CA ALA A 72 -17.40 9.13 6.22
C ALA A 72 -16.62 10.22 5.46
N LEU A 73 -16.05 11.19 6.19
CA LEU A 73 -15.21 12.23 5.61
C LEU A 73 -13.95 11.66 4.95
N ARG A 74 -13.25 10.72 5.61
CA ARG A 74 -12.06 10.07 5.04
C ARG A 74 -12.37 9.24 3.81
N ARG A 75 -13.48 8.50 3.83
CA ARG A 75 -13.96 7.77 2.65
C ARG A 75 -14.13 8.72 1.47
N ARG A 76 -14.76 9.88 1.71
CA ARG A 76 -14.93 10.92 0.69
C ARG A 76 -13.61 11.46 0.14
N VAL A 77 -12.60 11.69 0.99
CA VAL A 77 -11.25 12.10 0.56
C VAL A 77 -10.60 11.07 -0.36
N ARG A 78 -10.80 9.77 -0.11
CA ARG A 78 -10.25 8.69 -0.96
C ARG A 78 -10.93 8.64 -2.33
N GLU A 79 -12.22 8.95 -2.39
CA GLU A 79 -13.01 8.97 -3.62
C GLU A 79 -12.75 10.21 -4.49
N GLU A 80 -12.38 11.35 -3.90
CA GLU A 80 -12.16 12.63 -4.60
C GLU A 80 -11.20 12.55 -5.80
N PRO A 81 -9.99 11.96 -5.72
CA PRO A 81 -9.11 11.84 -6.88
C PRO A 81 -9.68 10.94 -7.97
N ALA A 82 -10.45 9.90 -7.61
CA ALA A 82 -11.13 9.06 -8.59
C ALA A 82 -12.24 9.85 -9.31
N LEU A 83 -12.96 10.70 -8.57
CA LEU A 83 -14.00 11.57 -9.13
C LEU A 83 -13.41 12.67 -10.01
N ARG A 84 -12.28 13.25 -9.62
CA ARG A 84 -11.56 14.24 -10.43
C ARG A 84 -11.08 13.62 -11.74
N ARG A 85 -10.46 12.44 -11.69
CA ARG A 85 -10.08 11.69 -12.90
C ARG A 85 -11.28 11.32 -13.77
N ALA A 86 -12.38 10.87 -13.16
CA ALA A 86 -13.60 10.53 -13.91
C ALA A 86 -14.23 11.77 -14.58
N ALA A 87 -14.20 12.93 -13.91
CA ALA A 87 -14.67 14.20 -14.46
C ALA A 87 -13.76 14.69 -15.60
N GLU A 88 -12.44 14.63 -15.42
CA GLU A 88 -11.45 14.95 -16.46
C GLU A 88 -11.60 14.00 -17.66
N GLN A 89 -11.79 12.70 -17.44
CA GLN A 89 -12.03 11.72 -18.49
C GLN A 89 -13.34 11.98 -19.24
N ARG A 90 -14.43 12.33 -18.54
CA ARG A 90 -15.70 12.73 -19.17
C ARG A 90 -15.55 13.99 -20.00
N ALA A 91 -14.83 15.00 -19.50
CA ALA A 91 -14.54 16.22 -20.25
C ALA A 91 -13.69 15.93 -21.49
N ALA A 92 -12.69 15.05 -21.39
CA ALA A 92 -11.88 14.61 -22.52
C ALA A 92 -12.73 13.86 -23.58
N ASN A 93 -13.60 12.94 -23.14
CA ASN A 93 -14.50 12.21 -24.04
C ASN A 93 -15.51 13.14 -24.71
N ALA A 94 -16.04 14.14 -24.00
CA ALA A 94 -16.95 15.14 -24.57
C ALA A 94 -16.25 16.00 -25.63
N ARG A 95 -14.97 16.37 -25.42
CA ARG A 95 -14.15 17.08 -26.42
C ARG A 95 -13.91 16.23 -27.66
N LEU A 96 -13.61 14.95 -27.49
CA LEU A 96 -13.48 13.99 -28.60
C LEU A 96 -14.79 13.83 -29.38
N ALA A 97 -15.93 13.74 -28.69
CA ALA A 97 -17.23 13.65 -29.33
C ALA A 97 -17.57 14.93 -30.11
N ALA A 98 -17.30 16.11 -29.55
CA ALA A 98 -17.49 17.39 -30.23
C ALA A 98 -16.58 17.53 -31.47
N ALA A 99 -15.37 16.99 -31.43
CA ALA A 99 -14.46 16.98 -32.58
C ALA A 99 -14.86 15.95 -33.66
N SER A 100 -15.63 14.92 -33.29
CA SER A 100 -16.05 13.83 -34.19
C SER A 100 -17.36 14.10 -34.92
N TYR A 101 -18.11 15.14 -34.56
CA TYR A 101 -19.20 15.63 -35.40
C TYR A 101 -18.62 16.63 -36.40
N PRO A 102 -18.35 16.22 -37.66
CA PRO A 102 -18.09 17.20 -38.69
C PRO A 102 -19.31 18.10 -38.73
N VAL A 103 -19.09 19.40 -38.61
CA VAL A 103 -20.08 20.40 -38.98
C VAL A 103 -20.37 20.12 -40.44
N HIS A 104 -21.41 19.34 -40.69
CA HIS A 104 -21.96 19.17 -42.01
C HIS A 104 -22.70 20.49 -42.25
N ASP A 105 -21.93 21.51 -42.64
CA ASP A 105 -22.46 22.69 -43.30
C ASP A 105 -23.19 22.16 -44.54
N GLN A 106 -24.47 21.85 -44.36
CA GLN A 106 -25.42 21.94 -45.46
C GLN A 106 -25.55 23.43 -45.74
N ASP A 107 -24.56 23.89 -46.50
CA ASP A 107 -24.54 25.12 -47.26
C ASP A 107 -25.79 25.12 -48.15
N SER A 108 -26.85 25.71 -47.63
CA SER A 108 -27.87 26.36 -48.44
C SER A 108 -27.16 27.50 -49.17
N GLY A 109 -26.93 27.32 -50.47
CA GLY A 109 -26.12 28.22 -51.26
C GLY A 109 -26.58 29.67 -51.24
N ASP A 110 -25.65 30.58 -51.45
CA ASP A 110 -25.49 31.28 -52.73
C ASP A 110 -24.27 32.24 -52.63
N SER A 111 -23.54 32.30 -53.75
CA SER A 111 -22.78 33.45 -54.24
C SER A 111 -21.52 33.96 -53.52
N SER A 112 -20.41 33.65 -54.19
CA SER A 112 -19.49 34.62 -54.80
C SER A 112 -18.62 35.50 -53.89
N GLY A 113 -17.31 35.26 -53.97
CA GLY A 113 -16.32 36.26 -53.58
C GLY A 113 -14.98 35.64 -53.29
N ALA A 114 -14.08 35.77 -54.25
CA ALA A 114 -12.66 35.40 -54.17
C ALA A 114 -11.98 35.86 -52.87
N GLU A 115 -10.93 35.15 -52.45
CA GLU A 115 -9.54 35.66 -52.53
C GLU A 115 -8.55 34.68 -51.88
N LEU A 116 -7.52 34.32 -52.65
CA LEU A 116 -6.43 33.44 -52.28
C LEU A 116 -5.62 34.00 -51.10
N LEU A 117 -5.42 33.20 -50.04
CA LEU A 117 -4.21 33.30 -49.21
C LEU A 117 -3.65 31.91 -48.85
N ALA A 118 -2.33 31.84 -48.97
CA ALA A 118 -1.50 30.64 -49.04
C ALA A 118 -1.40 29.85 -47.72
N ALA A 119 -1.38 28.53 -47.84
CA ALA A 119 -1.10 27.60 -46.76
C ALA A 119 0.41 27.58 -46.39
N PRO A 120 0.78 27.46 -45.10
CA PRO A 120 2.16 27.25 -44.69
C PRO A 120 2.58 25.79 -44.88
N LYS A 121 3.73 25.57 -45.52
CA LYS A 121 4.39 24.27 -45.65
C LYS A 121 4.80 23.73 -44.27
N TRP A 122 4.19 22.65 -43.83
CA TRP A 122 4.65 21.85 -42.70
C TRP A 122 5.88 21.03 -43.11
N ASN A 123 6.99 21.21 -42.40
CA ASN A 123 8.23 20.46 -42.56
C ASN A 123 8.40 19.43 -41.42
N PRO A 124 8.35 18.11 -41.67
CA PRO A 124 8.54 17.09 -40.62
C PRO A 124 9.98 16.56 -40.64
N ALA A 125 10.91 17.35 -40.11
CA ALA A 125 12.30 16.91 -39.95
C ALA A 125 12.90 17.45 -38.64
N ALA A 126 12.52 16.84 -37.52
CA ALA A 126 13.23 17.00 -36.25
C ALA A 126 13.03 15.75 -35.39
N GLY A 127 13.63 14.64 -35.83
CA GLY A 127 13.92 13.51 -34.96
C GLY A 127 15.13 13.84 -34.09
N ALA A 128 14.94 13.93 -32.78
CA ALA A 128 16.01 13.83 -31.80
C ALA A 128 15.53 12.94 -30.65
N ARG A 129 15.75 11.64 -30.84
CA ARG A 129 15.52 10.61 -29.81
C ARG A 129 16.63 10.77 -28.77
N ALA A 130 16.33 11.51 -27.69
CA ALA A 130 17.24 11.65 -26.56
C ALA A 130 17.49 10.25 -25.95
N LYS A 131 18.74 9.77 -26.03
CA LYS A 131 19.22 8.66 -25.21
C LYS A 131 19.18 9.13 -23.76
N VAL A 132 18.13 8.77 -23.04
CA VAL A 132 18.09 8.89 -21.58
C VAL A 132 19.13 7.93 -21.03
N ALA A 133 20.24 8.48 -20.55
CA ALA A 133 21.25 7.73 -19.83
C ALA A 133 20.61 7.09 -18.60
N ALA A 134 20.80 5.78 -18.42
CA ALA A 134 20.40 5.09 -17.21
C ALA A 134 21.05 5.79 -16.00
N PRO A 135 20.29 6.16 -14.96
CA PRO A 135 20.85 6.81 -13.80
C PRO A 135 21.88 5.88 -13.16
N ALA A 136 23.07 6.41 -12.91
CA ALA A 136 24.09 5.73 -12.11
C ALA A 136 23.44 5.22 -10.82
N ARG A 137 23.78 3.99 -10.41
CA ARG A 137 23.31 3.34 -9.17
C ARG A 137 23.80 4.11 -7.94
N GLY A 138 23.27 5.30 -7.73
CA GLY A 138 23.44 6.08 -6.52
C GLY A 138 22.53 5.47 -5.46
N ALA A 139 23.11 5.15 -4.30
CA ALA A 139 22.35 4.68 -3.16
C ALA A 139 21.26 5.69 -2.82
N THR A 140 20.00 5.39 -3.16
CA THR A 140 18.86 6.17 -2.70
C THR A 140 18.93 6.27 -1.18
N PRO A 141 18.90 7.47 -0.59
CA PRO A 141 18.95 7.62 0.85
C PRO A 141 17.77 6.87 1.48
N MET A 142 18.04 6.13 2.55
CA MET A 142 17.00 5.41 3.29
C MET A 142 15.93 6.41 3.76
N PRO A 143 14.63 6.13 3.54
CA PRO A 143 13.57 6.97 4.07
C PRO A 143 13.70 7.07 5.60
N THR A 144 13.76 8.29 6.12
CA THR A 144 14.04 8.54 7.54
C THR A 144 12.76 8.58 8.38
N SER A 145 11.64 9.02 7.77
CA SER A 145 10.32 9.10 8.40
C SER A 145 9.52 7.81 8.22
N LYS A 146 8.68 7.50 9.22
CA LYS A 146 7.71 6.39 9.16
C LYS A 146 6.79 6.51 7.93
N ASP A 147 6.43 7.73 7.56
CA ASP A 147 5.52 7.98 6.44
C ASP A 147 6.19 7.73 5.09
N ASP A 148 7.44 8.18 4.93
CA ASP A 148 8.25 7.90 3.74
C ASP A 148 8.48 6.40 3.57
N MET A 149 8.67 5.68 4.68
CA MET A 149 8.81 4.23 4.67
C MET A 149 7.55 3.54 4.15
N ILE A 150 6.37 3.98 4.61
CA ILE A 150 5.09 3.41 4.18
C ILE A 150 4.83 3.73 2.71
N VAL A 151 5.07 4.98 2.28
CA VAL A 151 4.96 5.37 0.86
C VAL A 151 5.90 4.54 -0.02
N ALA A 152 7.11 4.23 0.46
CA ALA A 152 8.05 3.38 -0.28
C ALA A 152 7.55 1.93 -0.42
N LEU A 153 6.92 1.36 0.61
CA LEU A 153 6.29 0.04 0.54
C LEU A 153 5.02 0.03 -0.32
N GLU A 154 4.19 1.08 -0.23
CA GLU A 154 2.98 1.23 -1.06
C GLU A 154 3.32 1.32 -2.55
N LYS A 155 4.46 1.93 -2.91
CA LYS A 155 4.98 1.93 -4.30
C LYS A 155 5.32 0.52 -4.81
N LEU A 156 5.57 -0.43 -3.92
CA LEU A 156 5.76 -1.85 -4.23
C LEU A 156 4.45 -2.64 -4.23
N GLY A 157 3.30 -1.94 -4.08
CA GLY A 157 1.99 -2.56 -3.97
C GLY A 157 1.76 -3.28 -2.64
N LEU A 158 2.52 -2.93 -1.59
CA LEU A 158 2.37 -3.50 -0.25
C LEU A 158 1.54 -2.58 0.62
N GLU A 159 0.44 -3.10 1.16
CA GLU A 159 -0.33 -2.39 2.18
C GLU A 159 0.24 -2.72 3.56
N VAL A 160 0.59 -1.67 4.30
CA VAL A 160 1.27 -1.82 5.58
C VAL A 160 0.30 -1.56 6.72
N LYS A 161 0.19 -2.54 7.62
CA LYS A 161 -0.59 -2.41 8.86
C LYS A 161 0.05 -1.42 9.82
N LEU A 162 -0.68 -1.10 10.90
CA LEU A 162 -0.14 -0.39 12.06
C LEU A 162 1.01 -1.19 12.69
N CYS A 163 2.21 -0.97 12.20
CA CYS A 163 3.43 -1.62 12.66
C CYS A 163 4.43 -0.61 13.21
N HIS A 164 5.39 -1.11 13.98
CA HIS A 164 6.42 -0.27 14.60
C HIS A 164 7.42 0.21 13.55
N VAL A 165 8.04 1.39 13.74
CA VAL A 165 9.02 1.96 12.78
C VAL A 165 10.19 1.00 12.52
N ARG A 166 10.53 0.16 13.51
CA ARG A 166 11.58 -0.86 13.38
C ARG A 166 11.20 -1.97 12.41
N GLU A 167 9.95 -2.42 12.43
CA GLU A 167 9.45 -3.45 11.51
C GLU A 167 9.39 -2.88 10.09
N LEU A 168 8.91 -1.65 9.90
CA LEU A 168 8.95 -0.95 8.62
C LEU A 168 10.36 -0.88 8.02
N ARG A 169 11.36 -0.55 8.85
CA ARG A 169 12.76 -0.53 8.41
C ARG A 169 13.24 -1.92 8.00
N ALA A 170 12.86 -2.97 8.74
CA ALA A 170 13.21 -4.33 8.39
C ALA A 170 12.59 -4.76 7.05
N VAL A 171 11.29 -4.48 6.84
CA VAL A 171 10.59 -4.79 5.60
C VAL A 171 11.21 -4.03 4.42
N LEU A 172 11.52 -2.74 4.58
CA LEU A 172 12.15 -1.95 3.52
C LEU A 172 13.57 -2.36 3.19
N PHE A 173 14.34 -2.69 4.22
CA PHE A 173 15.70 -3.20 4.03
C PHE A 173 15.64 -4.50 3.21
N GLU A 174 14.72 -5.40 3.55
CA GLU A 174 14.56 -6.66 2.82
C GLU A 174 14.01 -6.43 1.41
N ALA A 175 13.02 -5.54 1.24
CA ALA A 175 12.49 -5.18 -0.07
C ALA A 175 13.59 -4.67 -1.00
N ARG A 176 14.47 -3.80 -0.50
CA ARG A 176 15.59 -3.26 -1.26
C ARG A 176 16.64 -4.30 -1.59
N ARG A 177 16.97 -5.19 -0.64
CA ARG A 177 17.86 -6.32 -0.88
C ARG A 177 17.35 -7.17 -2.05
N LEU A 178 16.05 -7.46 -2.06
CA LEU A 178 15.42 -8.28 -3.11
C LEU A 178 15.35 -7.55 -4.46
N GLN A 179 15.22 -6.21 -4.46
CA GLN A 179 15.28 -5.41 -5.69
C GLN A 179 16.67 -5.40 -6.35
N GLU A 180 17.73 -5.66 -5.58
CA GLU A 180 19.09 -5.70 -6.09
C GLU A 180 19.49 -7.07 -6.66
N LEU A 181 18.73 -8.12 -6.32
CA LEU A 181 18.94 -9.47 -6.85
C LEU A 181 18.57 -9.56 -8.33
N GLN A 182 19.29 -10.41 -9.07
CA GLN A 182 18.82 -10.82 -10.39
C GLN A 182 17.55 -11.68 -10.24
N ARG A 183 16.75 -11.73 -11.29
CA ARG A 183 15.46 -12.43 -11.28
C ARG A 183 15.63 -13.91 -10.92
N GLU A 184 16.68 -14.53 -11.42
CA GLU A 184 17.02 -15.94 -11.21
C GLU A 184 17.31 -16.22 -9.73
N ASP A 185 18.08 -15.35 -9.08
CA ASP A 185 18.38 -15.44 -7.65
C ASP A 185 17.12 -15.25 -6.80
N LEU A 186 16.26 -14.30 -7.20
CA LEU A 186 14.99 -14.04 -6.53
C LEU A 186 14.05 -15.24 -6.62
N LEU A 187 13.95 -15.87 -7.80
CA LEU A 187 13.19 -17.10 -8.00
C LEU A 187 13.76 -18.26 -7.17
N GLN A 188 15.09 -18.38 -7.10
CA GLN A 188 15.74 -19.40 -6.28
C GLN A 188 15.44 -19.20 -4.79
N GLU A 189 15.46 -17.96 -4.31
CA GLU A 189 15.16 -17.64 -2.92
C GLU A 189 13.67 -17.83 -2.57
N VAL A 190 12.75 -17.54 -3.49
CA VAL A 190 11.32 -17.86 -3.35
C VAL A 190 11.09 -19.37 -3.30
N ARG A 191 11.74 -20.14 -4.19
CA ARG A 191 11.67 -21.62 -4.22
C ARG A 191 12.24 -22.24 -2.95
N ALA A 192 13.37 -21.73 -2.46
CA ALA A 192 14.01 -22.22 -1.25
C ALA A 192 13.11 -22.09 -0.01
N ARG A 193 12.12 -21.20 -0.05
CA ARG A 193 11.14 -21.01 1.03
C ARG A 193 9.84 -21.80 0.86
N GLY A 194 9.74 -22.65 -0.16
CA GLY A 194 8.53 -23.43 -0.41
C GLY A 194 7.32 -22.58 -0.81
N LEU A 195 7.55 -21.34 -1.26
CA LEU A 195 6.51 -20.51 -1.86
C LEU A 195 6.28 -21.06 -3.27
N LEU A 196 5.35 -22.03 -3.33
CA LEU A 196 4.65 -22.73 -4.45
C LEU A 196 4.87 -22.21 -5.89
N PRO A 197 4.63 -23.03 -6.95
CA PRO A 197 5.26 -22.88 -8.25
C PRO A 197 4.84 -21.59 -8.94
N MET A 198 5.59 -20.53 -8.69
CA MET A 198 5.51 -19.28 -9.42
C MET A 198 6.03 -19.55 -10.82
N ASP A 199 5.24 -19.15 -11.82
CA ASP A 199 5.65 -19.21 -13.21
C ASP A 199 7.00 -18.47 -13.36
N VAL A 200 7.90 -19.01 -14.17
CA VAL A 200 9.16 -18.35 -14.53
C VAL A 200 8.88 -16.97 -15.15
N ASN A 201 7.68 -16.76 -15.69
CA ASN A 201 7.23 -15.49 -16.24
C ASN A 201 6.69 -14.48 -15.21
N THR A 202 6.59 -14.82 -13.92
CA THR A 202 6.11 -13.91 -12.88
C THR A 202 7.02 -12.67 -12.75
N ASN A 203 6.42 -11.49 -12.66
CA ASN A 203 7.10 -10.20 -12.50
C ASN A 203 7.90 -10.18 -11.17
N SER A 204 9.13 -9.64 -11.20
CA SER A 204 9.98 -9.46 -10.01
C SER A 204 9.26 -8.74 -8.87
N GLU A 205 8.40 -7.77 -9.15
CA GLU A 205 7.62 -7.06 -8.11
C GLU A 205 6.65 -8.00 -7.38
N VAL A 206 6.03 -8.94 -8.10
CA VAL A 206 5.12 -9.94 -7.52
C VAL A 206 5.91 -10.94 -6.66
N LEU A 207 7.08 -11.36 -7.13
CA LEU A 207 7.99 -12.23 -6.37
C LEU A 207 8.44 -11.56 -5.06
N ILE A 208 8.90 -10.31 -5.13
CA ILE A 208 9.29 -9.51 -3.96
C ILE A 208 8.12 -9.38 -2.99
N ARG A 209 6.94 -9.05 -3.50
CA ARG A 209 5.74 -8.92 -2.67
C ARG A 209 5.37 -10.22 -1.97
N CYS A 210 5.28 -11.34 -2.68
CA CYS A 210 4.95 -12.63 -2.07
C CYS A 210 6.00 -13.05 -1.03
N PHE A 211 7.28 -12.78 -1.30
CA PHE A 211 8.34 -13.02 -0.33
C PHE A 211 8.14 -12.19 0.94
N LEU A 212 7.84 -10.90 0.81
CA LEU A 212 7.66 -10.00 1.94
C LEU A 212 6.38 -10.35 2.72
N GLU A 213 5.27 -10.66 2.05
CA GLU A 213 4.03 -11.11 2.69
C GLU A 213 4.24 -12.40 3.49
N SER A 214 5.03 -13.34 2.95
CA SER A 214 5.39 -14.58 3.65
C SER A 214 6.33 -14.33 4.85
N THR A 215 7.25 -13.38 4.73
CA THR A 215 8.24 -13.09 5.78
C THR A 215 7.63 -12.25 6.91
N PHE A 216 6.70 -11.35 6.59
CA PHE A 216 6.14 -10.35 7.50
C PHE A 216 4.59 -10.31 7.44
N PRO A 217 3.88 -11.42 7.72
CA PRO A 217 2.42 -11.47 7.58
C PRO A 217 1.68 -10.59 8.60
N ASP A 218 2.31 -10.34 9.75
CA ASP A 218 1.74 -9.49 10.81
C ASP A 218 1.84 -8.00 10.42
N THR A 219 2.77 -7.68 9.53
CA THR A 219 3.11 -6.32 9.12
C THR A 219 2.39 -5.94 7.82
N LEU A 220 2.18 -6.89 6.92
CA LEU A 220 1.66 -6.67 5.58
C LEU A 220 0.29 -7.33 5.41
N GLU A 221 -0.66 -6.63 4.81
CA GLU A 221 -1.98 -7.17 4.53
C GLU A 221 -2.03 -7.68 3.08
N SER A 222 -2.32 -8.98 2.90
CA SER A 222 -2.41 -9.56 1.55
C SER A 222 -3.74 -9.15 0.92
N HIS A 223 -3.69 -8.20 0.00
CA HIS A 223 -4.87 -7.73 -0.73
C HIS A 223 -5.53 -8.79 -1.64
N ASN A 224 -4.92 -9.99 -1.76
CA ASN A 224 -5.30 -10.99 -2.77
C ASN A 224 -5.53 -12.40 -2.22
N SER A 225 -5.71 -12.56 -0.90
CA SER A 225 -5.83 -13.87 -0.24
C SER A 225 -7.09 -14.68 -0.64
N ASN A 226 -8.02 -14.13 -1.42
CA ASN A 226 -9.21 -14.85 -1.87
C ASN A 226 -9.02 -15.67 -3.15
N ALA A 227 -7.91 -15.48 -3.89
CA ALA A 227 -7.73 -16.12 -5.20
C ALA A 227 -6.84 -17.38 -5.17
N TRP A 228 -5.93 -17.52 -4.19
CA TRP A 228 -4.85 -18.51 -4.27
C TRP A 228 -5.00 -19.73 -3.35
N THR A 229 -5.85 -19.66 -2.33
CA THR A 229 -5.97 -20.72 -1.30
C THR A 229 -7.14 -21.69 -1.52
N ARG A 230 -7.92 -21.59 -2.61
CA ARG A 230 -9.22 -22.30 -2.72
C ARG A 230 -9.21 -23.62 -3.50
N GLU A 231 -8.14 -24.04 -4.16
CA GLU A 231 -8.22 -25.21 -5.08
C GLU A 231 -7.68 -26.54 -4.56
N HIS A 232 -7.17 -26.63 -3.33
CA HIS A 232 -6.68 -27.91 -2.77
C HIS A 232 -7.32 -28.24 -1.43
N SER A 233 -8.64 -28.45 -1.45
CA SER A 233 -9.33 -29.17 -0.37
C SER A 233 -9.60 -30.59 -0.86
N PRO A 234 -8.87 -31.63 -0.39
CA PRO A 234 -9.17 -33.00 -0.76
C PRO A 234 -10.51 -33.42 -0.16
N ARG A 235 -11.38 -33.98 -1.02
CA ARG A 235 -12.63 -34.64 -0.62
C ARG A 235 -12.28 -35.85 0.25
N SER A 236 -12.56 -35.74 1.54
CA SER A 236 -12.48 -36.83 2.50
C SER A 236 -13.57 -37.87 2.21
N SER A 237 -13.18 -39.06 1.74
CA SER A 237 -14.00 -40.27 1.78
C SER A 237 -13.83 -40.94 3.14
N ALA A 238 -14.94 -41.23 3.80
CA ALA A 238 -14.99 -41.90 5.09
C ALA A 238 -14.75 -43.40 4.91
N ASP A 239 -13.72 -43.92 5.56
CA ASP A 239 -13.64 -45.31 6.00
C ASP A 239 -13.16 -45.28 7.46
N GLU A 240 -14.01 -45.80 8.34
CA GLU A 240 -13.80 -45.90 9.78
C GLU A 240 -13.05 -47.19 10.08
N ASP A 241 -11.76 -47.09 10.42
CA ASP A 241 -11.04 -48.18 11.08
C ASP A 241 -10.16 -47.63 12.20
N GLY A 242 -10.20 -48.34 13.34
CA GLY A 242 -9.73 -47.91 14.66
C GLY A 242 -8.32 -47.30 14.69
N PHE A 243 -8.28 -45.98 14.84
CA PHE A 243 -7.04 -45.22 14.98
C PHE A 243 -6.60 -45.19 16.44
N THR A 244 -5.43 -45.76 16.71
CA THR A 244 -4.77 -45.63 18.02
C THR A 244 -4.26 -44.20 18.12
N PHE A 245 -4.73 -43.43 19.13
CA PHE A 245 -4.27 -42.05 19.37
C PHE A 245 -2.76 -42.04 19.63
N GLN A 246 -1.96 -41.75 18.61
CA GLN A 246 -0.61 -41.27 18.81
C GLN A 246 -0.74 -39.89 19.45
N ILE A 247 -0.13 -39.72 20.62
CA ILE A 247 -0.05 -38.44 21.31
C ILE A 247 0.73 -37.50 20.37
N LEU A 248 0.01 -36.67 19.63
CA LEU A 248 0.58 -35.60 18.81
C LEU A 248 1.44 -34.75 19.73
N THR A 249 2.75 -34.78 19.50
CA THR A 249 3.67 -33.86 20.17
C THR A 249 3.22 -32.43 19.84
N PRO A 250 3.07 -31.56 20.85
CA PRO A 250 2.55 -30.22 20.62
C PRO A 250 3.44 -29.50 19.61
N SER A 251 2.83 -29.01 18.52
CA SER A 251 3.52 -28.20 17.52
C SER A 251 4.21 -27.03 18.22
N PRO A 252 5.51 -26.78 17.95
CA PRO A 252 6.25 -25.72 18.63
C PRO A 252 5.64 -24.36 18.27
N GLU A 253 5.10 -23.66 19.26
CA GLU A 253 4.57 -22.30 19.04
C GLU A 253 5.70 -21.35 18.58
N PRO A 254 5.45 -20.52 17.55
CA PRO A 254 6.44 -19.57 17.09
C PRO A 254 6.77 -18.54 18.18
N LEU A 255 8.06 -18.26 18.35
CA LEU A 255 8.54 -17.29 19.35
C LEU A 255 7.97 -15.90 19.09
N SER A 256 7.31 -15.31 20.10
CA SER A 256 6.85 -13.93 20.04
C SER A 256 8.02 -12.95 20.15
N LEU A 257 7.95 -11.82 19.44
CA LEU A 257 8.94 -10.74 19.64
C LEU A 257 8.88 -10.19 21.06
N SER A 258 7.69 -10.08 21.66
CA SER A 258 7.55 -9.51 23.00
C SER A 258 8.34 -10.28 24.05
N THR A 259 8.37 -11.61 23.96
CA THR A 259 9.12 -12.49 24.86
C THR A 259 10.62 -12.49 24.56
N LEU A 260 11.02 -12.35 23.29
CA LEU A 260 12.43 -12.22 22.92
C LEU A 260 13.03 -10.89 23.40
N PHE A 261 12.25 -9.81 23.42
CA PHE A 261 12.73 -8.50 23.87
C PHE A 261 12.88 -8.39 25.39
N THR A 262 12.31 -9.30 26.19
CA THR A 262 12.59 -9.34 27.64
C THR A 262 13.94 -9.96 27.97
N ASN A 263 14.50 -10.79 27.08
CA ASN A 263 15.78 -11.47 27.31
C ASN A 263 16.96 -10.49 27.20
N SER A 264 18.07 -10.78 27.90
CA SER A 264 19.29 -9.98 27.75
C SER A 264 19.92 -10.19 26.36
N GLU A 265 20.78 -9.26 25.92
CA GLU A 265 21.49 -9.44 24.64
C GLU A 265 22.37 -10.70 24.65
N GLU A 266 22.99 -11.01 25.79
CA GLU A 266 23.82 -12.19 25.99
C GLU A 266 23.00 -13.49 25.89
N ASP A 267 21.80 -13.53 26.46
CA ASP A 267 20.89 -14.67 26.34
C ASP A 267 20.46 -14.91 24.89
N LEU A 268 20.11 -13.84 24.17
CA LEU A 268 19.75 -13.94 22.76
C LEU A 268 20.93 -14.40 21.91
N LEU A 269 22.15 -13.92 22.20
CA LEU A 269 23.35 -14.37 21.50
C LEU A 269 23.62 -15.85 21.79
N LYS A 270 23.46 -16.29 23.04
CA LYS A 270 23.59 -17.70 23.44
C LYS A 270 22.58 -18.58 22.70
N GLN A 271 21.32 -18.15 22.58
CA GLN A 271 20.30 -18.85 21.82
C GLN A 271 20.63 -18.90 20.32
N CYS A 272 21.08 -17.79 19.73
CA CYS A 272 21.52 -17.77 18.33
C CYS A 272 22.68 -18.74 18.07
N LYS A 273 23.67 -18.79 18.97
CA LYS A 273 24.80 -19.72 18.88
C LYS A 273 24.34 -21.18 19.02
N ALA A 274 23.47 -21.47 19.98
CA ALA A 274 22.93 -22.82 20.18
C ALA A 274 22.19 -23.35 18.96
N ARG A 275 21.55 -22.46 18.18
CA ARG A 275 20.84 -22.80 16.94
C ARG A 275 21.71 -22.70 15.67
N GLY A 276 23.01 -22.43 15.79
CA GLY A 276 23.90 -22.29 14.63
C GLY A 276 23.60 -21.07 13.75
N LEU A 277 22.84 -20.09 14.25
CA LEU A 277 22.49 -18.86 13.52
C LEU A 277 23.62 -17.81 13.57
N TRP A 278 24.64 -18.02 14.41
CA TRP A 278 25.74 -17.08 14.62
C TRP A 278 27.08 -17.68 14.19
N LYS A 279 27.90 -16.89 13.48
CA LYS A 279 29.28 -17.26 13.10
C LYS A 279 30.28 -16.45 13.92
N GLU A 280 31.37 -17.09 14.34
CA GLU A 280 32.47 -16.40 15.02
C GLU A 280 33.05 -15.31 14.11
N GLY A 281 33.31 -14.13 14.68
CA GLY A 281 33.82 -12.96 13.95
C GLY A 281 32.77 -11.98 13.43
N VAL A 282 31.47 -12.27 13.56
CA VAL A 282 30.42 -11.28 13.30
C VAL A 282 30.19 -10.47 14.58
N GLU A 283 30.44 -9.16 14.54
CA GLU A 283 30.09 -8.25 15.65
C GLU A 283 28.57 -8.23 15.86
N SER A 284 28.11 -8.23 17.12
CA SER A 284 26.68 -8.19 17.40
C SER A 284 26.11 -6.86 16.89
N LYS A 285 25.15 -6.93 15.96
CA LYS A 285 24.41 -5.75 15.48
C LYS A 285 23.35 -5.26 16.49
N GLY A 286 23.60 -5.51 17.78
CA GLY A 286 22.73 -5.21 18.91
C GLY A 286 21.57 -6.19 19.13
N LYS A 287 20.98 -6.13 20.32
CA LYS A 287 19.83 -6.93 20.80
C LYS A 287 18.70 -7.13 19.78
N GLY A 288 18.31 -6.08 19.06
CA GLY A 288 17.19 -6.15 18.11
C GLY A 288 17.46 -7.08 16.92
N PHE A 289 18.71 -7.18 16.47
CA PHE A 289 19.10 -8.07 15.38
C PHE A 289 19.06 -9.54 15.82
N LEU A 290 19.55 -9.85 17.03
CA LEU A 290 19.52 -11.21 17.58
C LEU A 290 18.08 -11.71 17.80
N ALA A 291 17.20 -10.87 18.35
CA ALA A 291 15.79 -11.21 18.51
C ALA A 291 15.11 -11.48 17.15
N LEU A 292 15.45 -10.71 16.11
CA LEU A 292 14.92 -10.92 14.77
C LEU A 292 15.40 -12.25 14.17
N LEU A 293 16.68 -12.60 14.30
CA LEU A 293 17.22 -13.87 13.83
C LEU A 293 16.51 -15.07 14.46
N LEU A 294 16.31 -15.04 15.78
CA LEU A 294 15.61 -16.11 16.50
C LEU A 294 14.14 -16.23 16.09
N LYS A 295 13.44 -15.11 15.87
CA LYS A 295 12.05 -15.15 15.39
C LYS A 295 11.95 -15.74 13.98
N LEU A 296 12.83 -15.33 13.07
CA LEU A 296 12.85 -15.87 11.70
C LEU A 296 13.13 -17.37 11.69
N ASP A 297 14.05 -17.82 12.53
CA ASP A 297 14.39 -19.24 12.65
C ASP A 297 13.27 -20.09 13.28
N SER A 298 12.67 -19.63 14.38
CA SER A 298 11.51 -20.30 15.00
C SER A 298 10.32 -20.40 14.04
N ARG A 299 10.09 -19.36 13.22
CA ARG A 299 9.06 -19.40 12.17
C ARG A 299 9.38 -20.42 11.09
N ARG A 300 10.66 -20.57 10.70
CA ARG A 300 11.11 -21.60 9.75
C ARG A 300 10.83 -23.01 10.29
N GLU A 301 11.18 -23.27 11.55
CA GLU A 301 10.89 -24.55 12.23
C GLU A 301 9.39 -24.84 12.27
N TYR A 302 8.57 -23.84 12.61
CA TYR A 302 7.12 -23.97 12.62
C TYR A 302 6.56 -24.34 11.24
N LEU A 303 6.98 -23.64 10.18
CA LEU A 303 6.55 -23.95 8.80
C LEU A 303 6.98 -25.35 8.36
N GLN A 304 8.19 -25.78 8.72
CA GLN A 304 8.66 -27.13 8.44
C GLN A 304 7.81 -28.17 9.16
N SER A 305 7.46 -27.93 10.43
CA SER A 305 6.57 -28.83 11.20
C SER A 305 5.16 -28.95 10.58
N LEU A 306 4.64 -27.86 9.99
CA LEU A 306 3.35 -27.89 9.28
C LEU A 306 3.42 -28.70 7.98
N GLN A 307 4.54 -28.65 7.27
CA GLN A 307 4.76 -29.46 6.07
C GLN A 307 4.85 -30.95 6.41
N GLU A 308 5.55 -31.29 7.49
CA GLU A 308 5.68 -32.68 7.97
C GLU A 308 4.35 -33.23 8.50
N ALA A 309 3.52 -32.40 9.15
CA ALA A 309 2.21 -32.82 9.65
C ALA A 309 1.13 -32.98 8.55
N GLY A 310 1.36 -32.40 7.37
CA GLY A 310 0.44 -32.48 6.22
C GLY A 310 0.81 -33.55 5.19
N ALA A 311 1.91 -34.28 5.39
CA ALA A 311 2.40 -35.35 4.51
C ALA A 311 2.14 -36.73 5.13
#